data_AF-A0A519MAQ8-F1
#
_entry.id   AF-A0A519MAQ8-F1
#
_cell.length_a   1.000
_cell.length_b   1.000
_cell.length_c   1.000
_cell.angle_alpha   90.00
_cell.angle_beta   90.00
_cell.angle_gamma   90.00
#
_symmetry.space_group_name_H-M   'P 1'
#
loop_
_entity.id
_entity.type
_entity.pdbx_description
1 polymer ?
#
loop_
_entity_poly.entity_id
_entity_poly.type
_entity_poly.pdbx_seq_one_letter_code
_entity_poly.pdbx_strand_id
1 'polypeptide(L)'
;MARKPIANKEELLVHLVTVRISDATLKRLENLLAESSCRSIGEVARKLLNRERINCFYRDASMSGPMEELALIRKELKSIGININQQTRYFNAVKSTVEKSFHFDRTMALCLKFDAKMERLFSIISRLAERWLPRS
;
A
#
# COMPACT_ATOMS: atom_id res chain seq x y z
N MET A 1 -5.54 33.06 32.98
CA MET A 1 -6.66 32.19 32.57
C MET A 1 -6.81 31.07 33.60
N ALA A 2 -7.98 30.91 34.20
CA ALA A 2 -8.24 29.84 35.18
C ALA A 2 -8.28 28.47 34.49
N ARG A 3 -7.56 27.48 35.05
CA ARG A 3 -7.53 26.10 34.54
C ARG A 3 -8.94 25.51 34.62
N LYS A 4 -9.49 25.07 33.48
CA LYS A 4 -10.77 24.34 33.46
C LYS A 4 -10.70 23.14 34.42
N PRO A 5 -11.70 22.93 35.27
CA PRO A 5 -11.74 21.78 36.16
C PRO A 5 -11.74 20.50 35.32
N ILE A 6 -10.83 19.58 35.66
CA ILE A 6 -10.73 18.27 35.00
C ILE A 6 -11.94 17.44 35.41
N ALA A 7 -12.69 16.96 34.42
CA ALA A 7 -13.99 16.30 34.61
C ALA A 7 -13.90 14.92 35.31
N ASN A 8 -12.82 14.16 35.06
CA ASN A 8 -12.59 12.85 35.67
C ASN A 8 -11.30 12.86 36.50
N LYS A 9 -11.44 13.07 37.81
CA LYS A 9 -10.29 13.00 38.73
C LYS A 9 -9.74 11.58 38.88
N GLU A 10 -10.56 10.55 38.65
CA GLU A 10 -10.20 9.14 38.81
C GLU A 10 -9.32 8.60 37.67
N GLU A 11 -9.39 9.21 36.48
CA GLU A 11 -8.57 8.81 35.32
C GLU A 11 -7.19 9.50 35.30
N LEU A 12 -6.90 10.34 36.30
CA LEU A 12 -5.63 11.02 36.41
C LEU A 12 -4.53 10.03 36.82
N LEU A 13 -3.37 10.14 36.16
CA LEU A 13 -2.17 9.37 36.47
C LEU A 13 -1.49 9.93 37.73
N VAL A 14 -2.07 9.69 38.90
CA VAL A 14 -1.61 10.24 40.18
C VAL A 14 -0.64 9.30 40.90
N HIS A 15 -0.77 7.99 40.70
CA HIS A 15 0.03 6.99 41.41
C HIS A 15 1.20 6.47 40.56
N LEU A 16 2.40 6.51 41.14
CA LEU A 16 3.60 5.95 40.52
C LEU A 16 3.70 4.46 40.88
N VAL A 17 3.89 3.62 39.85
CA VAL A 17 4.13 2.18 40.02
C VAL A 17 5.51 1.86 39.44
N THR A 18 6.41 1.34 40.28
CA THR A 18 7.76 0.90 39.88
C THR A 18 7.88 -0.61 40.05
N VAL A 19 8.25 -1.31 38.98
CA VAL A 19 8.33 -2.78 38.95
C VAL A 19 9.65 -3.20 38.33
N ARG A 20 10.34 -4.15 38.96
CA ARG A 20 11.49 -4.82 38.36
C ARG A 20 11.00 -5.95 37.46
N ILE A 21 11.49 -5.99 36.23
CA ILE A 21 11.13 -7.00 35.23
C ILE A 21 12.38 -7.72 34.72
N SER A 22 12.18 -8.92 34.17
CA SER A 22 13.26 -9.67 33.52
C SER A 22 13.57 -9.13 32.13
N ASP A 23 14.77 -9.42 31.62
CA ASP A 23 15.20 -9.02 30.26
C ASP A 23 14.26 -9.55 29.17
N ALA A 24 13.73 -10.77 29.33
CA ALA A 24 12.76 -11.34 28.40
C ALA A 24 11.47 -10.50 28.35
N THR A 25 11.03 -9.98 29.49
CA THR A 25 9.85 -9.13 29.59
C THR A 25 10.13 -7.75 29.01
N LEU A 26 11.31 -7.19 29.27
CA LEU A 26 11.73 -5.91 28.70
C LEU A 26 11.72 -5.97 27.17
N LYS A 27 12.36 -6.98 26.57
CA LYS A 27 12.36 -7.20 25.11
C LYS A 27 10.96 -7.32 24.53
N ARG A 28 10.05 -8.03 25.23
CA ARG A 28 8.66 -8.16 24.81
C ARG A 28 7.93 -6.80 24.79
N LEU A 29 8.18 -5.94 25.78
CA LEU A 29 7.61 -4.60 25.83
C LEU A 29 8.22 -3.67 24.78
N GLU A 30 9.52 -3.79 24.51
CA GLU A 30 10.20 -3.05 23.43
C GLU A 30 9.65 -3.41 22.06
N ASN A 31 9.44 -4.70 21.78
CA ASN A 31 8.82 -5.15 20.53
C ASN A 31 7.40 -4.59 20.38
N LEU A 32 6.60 -4.66 21.44
CA LEU A 32 5.25 -4.07 21.43
C LEU A 32 5.31 -2.55 21.24
N LEU A 33 6.29 -1.86 21.81
CA LEU A 33 6.46 -0.42 21.62
C LEU A 33 6.79 -0.08 20.17
N ALA A 34 7.72 -0.82 19.56
CA ALA A 34 8.13 -0.62 18.17
C ALA A 34 6.98 -0.83 17.17
N GLU A 35 6.08 -1.76 17.46
CA GLU A 35 4.96 -2.11 16.60
C GLU A 35 3.69 -1.33 16.91
N SER A 36 3.59 -0.59 18.01
CA SER A 36 2.32 0.02 18.45
C SER A 36 2.25 1.53 18.33
N SER A 37 1.05 2.08 18.55
CA SER A 37 0.82 3.52 18.65
C SER A 37 1.32 4.17 19.96
N CYS A 38 1.98 3.40 20.83
CA CYS A 38 2.42 3.88 22.15
C CYS A 38 3.73 4.68 22.04
N ARG A 39 3.92 5.64 22.95
CA ARG A 39 5.11 6.53 22.96
C ARG A 39 6.18 6.11 23.95
N SER A 40 5.86 5.23 24.89
CA SER A 40 6.81 4.74 25.89
C SER A 40 6.44 3.35 26.40
N ILE A 41 7.43 2.64 26.97
CA ILE A 41 7.22 1.36 27.65
C ILE A 41 6.20 1.51 28.79
N GLY A 42 6.23 2.64 29.51
CA GLY A 42 5.26 2.93 30.56
C GLY A 42 3.83 3.05 30.03
N GLU A 43 3.65 3.61 28.83
CA GLU A 43 2.34 3.63 28.18
C GLU A 43 1.88 2.22 27.78
N VAL A 44 2.77 1.41 27.19
CA VAL A 44 2.47 0.00 26.85
C VAL A 44 2.08 -0.79 28.10
N ALA A 45 2.88 -0.70 29.16
CA ALA A 45 2.63 -1.40 30.42
C ALA A 45 1.31 -0.95 31.07
N ARG A 46 1.04 0.35 31.10
CA ARG A 46 -0.23 0.89 31.62
C ARG A 46 -1.43 0.38 30.84
N LYS A 47 -1.38 0.42 29.51
CA LYS A 47 -2.48 -0.11 28.67
C LYS A 47 -2.68 -1.61 28.90
N LEU A 48 -1.59 -2.36 29.05
CA LEU A 48 -1.66 -3.79 29.34
C LEU A 48 -2.29 -4.07 30.72
N LEU A 49 -1.92 -3.30 31.75
CA LEU A 49 -2.48 -3.41 33.11
C LEU A 49 -3.98 -3.05 33.13
N ASN A 50 -4.37 -2.01 32.40
CA ASN A 50 -5.77 -1.57 32.27
C ASN A 50 -6.59 -2.43 31.29
N ARG A 51 -5.99 -3.42 30.64
CA ARG A 51 -6.60 -4.23 29.57
C ARG A 51 -7.16 -3.38 28.42
N GLU A 52 -6.52 -2.24 28.16
CA GLU A 52 -6.84 -1.35 27.06
C GLU A 52 -6.30 -1.93 25.74
N ARG A 53 -6.95 -1.57 24.63
CA ARG A 53 -6.51 -1.99 23.30
C ARG A 53 -5.20 -1.30 22.93
N ILE A 54 -4.21 -2.09 22.53
CA ILE A 54 -2.96 -1.60 21.93
C ILE A 54 -3.08 -1.84 20.42
N ASN A 55 -3.16 -0.76 19.66
CA ASN A 55 -3.17 -0.85 18.20
C ASN A 55 -1.74 -1.06 17.72
N CYS A 56 -1.45 -2.25 17.19
CA CYS A 56 -0.19 -2.58 16.55
C CYS A 56 -0.31 -2.40 15.03
N PHE A 57 0.65 -1.71 14.44
CA PHE A 57 0.79 -1.48 13.01
C PHE A 57 1.79 -2.47 12.43
N TYR A 58 1.27 -3.58 11.92
CA TYR A 58 2.07 -4.49 11.12
C TYR A 58 2.19 -3.93 9.71
N ARG A 59 3.38 -3.42 9.35
CA ARG A 59 3.68 -3.11 7.95
C ARG A 59 4.00 -4.43 7.26
N ASP A 60 3.05 -4.94 6.49
CA ASP A 60 3.28 -6.12 5.67
C ASP A 60 4.30 -5.78 4.57
N ALA A 61 5.57 -6.02 4.86
CA ALA A 61 6.69 -5.80 3.95
C ALA A 61 6.61 -6.72 2.71
N SER A 62 5.71 -7.70 2.70
CA SER A 62 5.53 -8.58 1.54
C SER A 62 4.78 -7.92 0.38
N MET A 63 4.19 -6.75 0.60
CA MET A 63 3.37 -6.02 -0.38
C MET A 63 4.07 -4.87 -1.08
N SER A 64 5.23 -4.43 -0.58
CA SER A 64 5.99 -3.35 -1.22
C SER A 64 6.43 -3.71 -2.63
N GLY A 65 7.02 -4.90 -2.81
CA GLY A 65 7.52 -5.36 -4.12
C GLY A 65 6.42 -5.49 -5.19
N PRO A 66 5.33 -6.24 -4.93
CA PRO A 66 4.25 -6.36 -5.91
C PRO A 66 3.55 -5.04 -6.23
N MET A 67 3.39 -4.15 -5.24
CA MET A 67 2.79 -2.82 -5.45
C MET A 67 3.67 -1.92 -6.34
N GLU A 68 5.00 -2.01 -6.18
CA GLU A 68 5.96 -1.29 -7.02
C GLU A 68 5.90 -1.77 -8.48
N GLU A 69 5.89 -3.09 -8.71
CA GLU A 69 5.74 -3.65 -10.06
C GLU A 69 4.43 -3.23 -10.73
N LEU A 70 3.30 -3.27 -10.00
CA LEU A 70 2.02 -2.79 -10.52
C LEU A 70 2.04 -1.31 -10.89
N ALA A 71 2.70 -0.46 -10.09
CA ALA A 71 2.83 0.96 -10.37
C ALA A 71 3.62 1.22 -11.67
N LEU A 72 4.69 0.47 -11.91
CA LEU A 72 5.48 0.52 -13.14
C LEU A 72 4.64 0.09 -14.36
N ILE A 73 3.95 -1.04 -14.26
CA ILE A 73 3.11 -1.54 -15.37
C ILE A 73 1.99 -0.55 -15.71
N ARG A 74 1.33 0.02 -14.70
CA ARG A 74 0.30 1.06 -14.91
C ARG A 74 0.85 2.27 -15.68
N LYS A 75 2.07 2.70 -15.37
CA LYS A 75 2.73 3.82 -16.07
C LYS A 75 2.98 3.49 -17.53
N GLU A 76 3.44 2.27 -17.82
CA GLU A 76 3.69 1.80 -19.18
C GLU A 76 2.41 1.62 -20.00
N LEU A 77 1.34 1.05 -19.41
CA LEU A 77 0.06 0.91 -20.10
C LEU A 77 -0.55 2.27 -20.43
N LYS A 78 -0.43 3.25 -19.52
CA LYS A 78 -0.87 4.63 -19.77
C LYS A 78 -0.15 5.25 -20.96
N SER A 79 1.17 5.08 -21.08
CA SER A 79 1.92 5.65 -22.21
C SER A 79 1.56 4.96 -23.54
N ILE A 80 1.32 3.65 -23.53
CA ILE A 80 0.86 2.93 -24.73
C ILE A 80 -0.54 3.38 -25.14
N GLY A 81 -1.48 3.50 -24.19
CA GLY A 81 -2.83 3.98 -24.48
C GLY A 81 -2.85 5.39 -25.08
N ILE A 82 -2.00 6.30 -24.58
CA ILE A 82 -1.83 7.64 -25.16
C ILE A 82 -1.33 7.54 -26.61
N ASN A 83 -0.32 6.70 -26.87
CA ASN A 83 0.24 6.54 -28.21
C ASN A 83 -0.77 5.93 -29.20
N ILE A 84 -1.54 4.92 -28.79
CA ILE A 84 -2.59 4.32 -29.61
C ILE A 84 -3.64 5.37 -29.94
N ASN A 85 -4.15 6.10 -28.93
CA ASN A 85 -5.14 7.14 -29.16
C ASN A 85 -4.63 8.22 -30.13
N GLN A 86 -3.35 8.59 -30.04
CA GLN A 86 -2.74 9.53 -30.96
C GLN A 86 -2.68 8.98 -32.40
N GLN A 87 -2.27 7.72 -32.59
CA GLN A 87 -2.27 7.10 -33.92
C GLN A 87 -3.67 6.95 -34.51
N THR A 88 -4.67 6.59 -33.70
CA THR A 88 -6.07 6.51 -34.14
C THR A 88 -6.59 7.88 -34.60
N ARG A 89 -6.22 8.95 -33.90
CA ARG A 89 -6.57 10.32 -34.33
C ARG A 89 -5.92 10.69 -35.66
N TYR A 90 -4.64 10.35 -35.87
CA TYR A 90 -3.97 10.57 -37.16
C TYR A 90 -4.61 9.75 -38.29
N PHE A 91 -4.87 8.47 -38.07
CA PHE A 91 -5.53 7.59 -39.04
C PHE A 91 -6.90 8.14 -39.48
N ASN A 92 -7.71 8.63 -38.53
CA ASN A 92 -9.02 9.19 -38.81
C ASN A 92 -8.97 10.56 -39.50
N ALA A 93 -7.89 11.33 -39.31
CA ALA A 93 -7.74 12.68 -39.89
C ALA A 93 -7.24 12.66 -41.35
N VAL A 94 -6.54 11.61 -41.76
CA VAL A 94 -5.95 11.47 -43.10
C VAL A 94 -7.01 11.09 -44.14
N LYS A 95 -6.99 11.73 -45.32
CA LYS A 95 -7.90 11.43 -46.45
C LYS A 95 -7.27 10.51 -47.51
N SER A 96 -5.94 10.45 -47.59
CA SER A 96 -5.20 9.61 -48.53
C SER A 96 -5.19 8.13 -48.10
N THR A 97 -5.53 7.23 -49.02
CA THR A 97 -5.58 5.77 -48.78
C THR A 97 -4.20 5.16 -48.51
N VAL A 98 -3.14 5.73 -49.10
CA VAL A 98 -1.75 5.26 -48.92
C VAL A 98 -1.24 5.58 -47.52
N GLU A 99 -1.44 6.82 -47.04
CA GLU A 99 -1.06 7.23 -45.69
C GLU A 99 -1.87 6.48 -44.61
N LYS A 100 -3.15 6.15 -44.88
CA LYS A 100 -3.94 5.31 -43.97
C LYS A 100 -3.34 3.92 -43.77
N SER A 101 -2.83 3.27 -44.83
CA SER A 101 -2.19 1.95 -44.70
C SER A 101 -0.93 2.00 -43.84
N PHE A 102 -0.10 3.04 -44.01
CA PHE A 102 1.10 3.24 -43.20
C PHE A 102 0.79 3.43 -41.70
N HIS A 103 -0.24 4.23 -41.38
CA HIS A 103 -0.68 4.41 -40.00
C HIS A 103 -1.34 3.15 -39.41
N PHE A 104 -2.01 2.35 -40.24
CA PHE A 104 -2.60 1.08 -39.82
C PHE A 104 -1.52 0.09 -39.36
N ASP A 105 -0.48 -0.14 -40.17
CA ASP A 105 0.61 -1.07 -39.83
C ASP A 105 1.33 -0.68 -38.54
N ARG A 106 1.57 0.63 -38.36
CA ARG A 106 2.17 1.16 -37.13
C ARG A 106 1.27 0.99 -35.91
N THR A 107 -0.04 1.15 -36.08
CA THR A 107 -1.03 0.94 -35.01
C THR A 107 -1.11 -0.53 -34.63
N MET A 108 -1.11 -1.43 -35.62
CA MET A 108 -1.11 -2.88 -35.41
C MET A 108 0.11 -3.34 -34.59
N ALA A 109 1.30 -2.84 -34.95
CA ALA A 109 2.52 -3.12 -34.19
C ALA A 109 2.48 -2.63 -32.73
N LEU A 110 1.78 -1.51 -32.47
CA LEU A 110 1.57 -1.00 -31.11
C LEU A 110 0.55 -1.85 -30.33
N CYS A 111 -0.52 -2.30 -30.97
CA CYS A 111 -1.50 -3.20 -30.35
C CYS A 111 -0.87 -4.55 -29.96
N LEU A 112 -0.02 -5.13 -30.80
CA LEU A 112 0.69 -6.37 -30.46
C LEU A 112 1.64 -6.20 -29.27
N LYS A 113 2.33 -5.06 -29.17
CA LYS A 113 3.16 -4.72 -27.99
C LYS A 113 2.32 -4.48 -26.74
N PHE A 114 1.10 -3.97 -26.88
CA PHE A 114 0.17 -3.79 -25.78
C PHE A 114 -0.31 -5.14 -25.23
N ASP A 115 -0.68 -6.07 -26.11
CA ASP A 115 -1.13 -7.43 -25.75
C ASP A 115 -0.08 -8.18 -24.92
N ALA A 116 1.18 -8.18 -25.36
CA ALA A 116 2.26 -8.82 -24.62
C ALA A 116 2.46 -8.24 -23.21
N LYS A 117 2.18 -6.94 -23.01
CA LYS A 117 2.23 -6.30 -21.69
C LYS A 117 0.99 -6.59 -20.84
N MET A 118 -0.18 -6.73 -21.46
CA MET A 118 -1.41 -7.15 -20.79
C MET A 118 -1.29 -8.57 -20.24
N GLU A 119 -0.72 -9.50 -21.01
CA GLU A 119 -0.36 -10.85 -20.56
C GLU A 119 0.51 -10.82 -19.30
N ARG A 120 1.57 -10.00 -19.30
CA ARG A 120 2.46 -9.83 -18.13
C ARG A 120 1.73 -9.23 -16.93
N LEU A 121 0.82 -8.27 -17.14
CA LEU A 121 -0.02 -7.72 -16.07
C LEU A 121 -0.93 -8.80 -15.48
N PHE A 122 -1.62 -9.57 -16.32
CA PHE A 122 -2.53 -10.63 -15.86
C PHE A 122 -1.80 -11.71 -15.07
N SER A 123 -0.57 -12.05 -15.44
CA SER A 123 0.30 -12.97 -14.67
C SER A 123 0.57 -12.46 -13.25
N ILE A 124 0.94 -11.17 -13.12
CA ILE A 124 1.22 -10.55 -11.81
C ILE A 124 -0.05 -10.43 -10.96
N ILE A 125 -1.17 -10.04 -11.56
CA ILE A 125 -2.48 -10.00 -10.89
C ILE A 125 -2.87 -11.39 -10.41
N SER A 126 -2.65 -12.44 -11.20
CA SER A 126 -2.97 -13.82 -10.82
C SER A 126 -2.12 -14.29 -9.64
N ARG A 127 -0.81 -14.04 -9.65
CA ARG A 127 0.07 -14.31 -8.50
C ARG A 127 -0.33 -13.54 -7.24
N LEU A 128 -0.78 -12.30 -7.39
CA LEU A 128 -1.28 -11.50 -6.27
C LEU A 128 -2.61 -12.03 -5.73
N ALA A 129 -3.52 -12.42 -6.62
CA ALA A 129 -4.81 -13.02 -6.28
C ALA A 129 -4.63 -14.34 -5.52
N GLU A 130 -3.70 -15.22 -5.93
CA GLU A 130 -3.38 -16.47 -5.21
C GLU A 130 -2.93 -16.24 -3.77
N ARG A 131 -2.25 -15.13 -3.50
CA ARG A 131 -1.75 -14.79 -2.18
C ARG A 131 -2.80 -14.12 -1.28
N TRP A 132 -3.83 -13.51 -1.87
CA TRP A 132 -4.82 -12.68 -1.17
C TRP A 132 -6.22 -13.29 -1.12
N LEU A 133 -6.56 -14.18 -2.03
CA LEU A 133 -7.76 -15.00 -2.02
C LEU A 133 -7.34 -16.43 -1.69
N PRO A 134 -7.34 -16.84 -0.41
CA PRO A 134 -7.20 -18.24 -0.09
C PRO A 134 -8.33 -18.98 -0.82
N ARG A 135 -7.99 -20.04 -1.56
CA ARG A 135 -8.98 -20.90 -2.24
C ARG A 135 -10.03 -21.29 -1.19
N SER A 136 -11.25 -20.78 -1.37
CA SER A 136 -12.45 -21.23 -0.65
C SER A 136 -12.77 -22.66 -1.01
#